data_AF-A0A0S3TS30-F1
#
_entry.id   AF-A0A0S3TS30-F1
#
_cell.length_a   1.000
_cell.length_b   1.000
_cell.length_c   1.000
_cell.angle_alpha   90.00
_cell.angle_beta   90.00
_cell.angle_gamma   90.00
#
_symmetry.space_group_name_H-M   'P 1'
#
loop_
_entity.id
_entity.type
_entity.pdbx_description
1 polymer ?
#
loop_
_entity_poly.entity_id
_entity_poly.type
_entity_poly.pdbx_seq_one_letter_code
_entity_poly.pdbx_strand_id
1 'polypeptide(L)'
;MKMNTLYHRKYLFLTKKSFKVTALTSTIILAAIVLYFFNPSDSQIYPPSPFRLLTGLYCPGCGTLRGLHYLLHGNLLKAFDLNPLMVISLPYLIYSYIAYSAPVILGQKIPQIFIKSNWIWTILKVILAYWVLRNLPFAPFSWLAP
;
A
#
# COMPACT_ATOMS: atom_id res chain seq x y z
N MET A 1 -17.49 -42.65 4.11
CA MET A 1 -16.14 -42.18 4.50
C MET A 1 -15.63 -40.98 3.65
N LYS A 2 -16.49 -40.03 3.23
CA LYS A 2 -16.10 -38.81 2.45
C LYS A 2 -16.15 -37.50 3.26
N MET A 3 -16.65 -37.51 4.50
CA MET A 3 -16.78 -36.30 5.33
C MET A 3 -15.45 -35.79 5.91
N ASN A 4 -14.44 -36.65 6.08
CA ASN A 4 -13.17 -36.27 6.72
C ASN A 4 -12.25 -35.39 5.83
N THR A 5 -12.30 -35.55 4.51
CA THR A 5 -11.41 -34.86 3.58
C THR A 5 -11.76 -33.38 3.38
N LEU A 6 -13.05 -33.01 3.42
CA LEU A 6 -13.50 -31.62 3.31
C LEU A 6 -13.18 -30.81 4.57
N TYR A 7 -13.41 -31.39 5.75
CA TYR A 7 -13.06 -30.77 7.02
C TYR A 7 -11.55 -30.59 7.16
N HIS A 8 -10.77 -31.61 6.81
CA HIS A 8 -9.32 -31.52 6.88
C HIS A 8 -8.74 -30.48 5.90
N ARG A 9 -9.26 -30.39 4.66
CA ARG A 9 -8.88 -29.33 3.70
C ARG A 9 -9.25 -27.93 4.20
N LYS A 10 -10.45 -27.76 4.76
CA LYS A 10 -10.91 -26.47 5.30
C LYS A 10 -10.06 -26.06 6.52
N TYR A 11 -9.77 -26.99 7.41
CA TYR A 11 -8.92 -26.78 8.58
C TYR A 11 -7.50 -26.38 8.17
N LEU A 12 -6.89 -27.14 7.25
CA LEU A 12 -5.53 -26.86 6.76
C LEU A 12 -5.43 -25.54 5.97
N PHE A 13 -6.49 -25.19 5.23
CA PHE A 13 -6.59 -23.89 4.57
C PHE A 13 -6.68 -22.74 5.57
N LEU A 14 -7.52 -22.87 6.61
CA LEU A 14 -7.71 -21.85 7.64
C LEU A 14 -6.46 -21.67 8.50
N THR A 15 -5.75 -22.74 8.87
CA THR A 15 -4.50 -22.64 9.65
C THR A 15 -3.37 -22.00 8.83
N LYS A 16 -3.18 -22.42 7.57
CA LYS A 16 -2.20 -21.77 6.68
C LYS A 16 -2.55 -20.31 6.41
N LYS A 17 -3.83 -19.99 6.21
CA LYS A 17 -4.27 -18.61 5.97
C LYS A 17 -4.14 -17.76 7.23
N SER A 18 -4.44 -18.32 8.41
CA SER A 18 -4.26 -17.66 9.70
C SER A 18 -2.81 -17.26 9.92
N PHE A 19 -1.85 -18.18 9.71
CA PHE A 19 -0.42 -17.87 9.80
C PHE A 19 0.01 -16.75 8.85
N LYS A 20 -0.49 -16.74 7.61
CA LYS A 20 -0.20 -15.65 6.65
C LYS A 20 -0.79 -14.32 7.10
N VAL A 21 -2.02 -14.33 7.62
CA VAL A 21 -2.67 -13.11 8.13
C VAL A 21 -1.89 -12.57 9.32
N THR A 22 -1.53 -13.40 10.30
CA THR A 22 -0.80 -12.95 11.50
C THR A 22 0.62 -12.48 11.18
N ALA A 23 1.33 -13.15 10.26
CA ALA A 23 2.64 -12.69 9.81
C ALA A 23 2.55 -11.35 9.07
N LEU A 24 1.50 -11.16 8.26
CA LEU A 24 1.29 -9.90 7.53
C LEU A 24 0.88 -8.76 8.49
N THR A 25 -0.03 -9.03 9.43
CA THR A 25 -0.47 -8.04 10.43
C THR A 25 0.72 -7.58 11.27
N SER A 26 1.56 -8.49 11.77
CA SER A 26 2.72 -8.16 12.61
C SER A 26 3.75 -7.33 11.84
N THR A 27 4.00 -7.68 10.57
CA THR A 27 4.93 -6.93 9.71
C THR A 27 4.42 -5.51 9.46
N ILE A 28 3.13 -5.33 9.16
CA ILE A 28 2.53 -4.01 8.94
C ILE A 28 2.62 -3.16 10.21
N ILE A 29 2.28 -3.73 11.37
CA ILE A 29 2.33 -3.04 12.66
C ILE A 29 3.77 -2.63 12.99
N LEU A 30 4.73 -3.54 12.86
CA LEU A 30 6.14 -3.24 13.11
C LEU A 30 6.65 -2.13 12.19
N ALA A 31 6.34 -2.22 10.89
CA ALA A 31 6.72 -1.18 9.92
C ALA A 31 6.07 0.17 10.26
N ALA A 32 4.81 0.19 10.68
CA ALA A 32 4.12 1.41 11.10
C ALA A 32 4.73 2.02 12.37
N ILE A 33 5.10 1.20 13.36
CA ILE A 33 5.77 1.66 14.58
C ILE A 33 7.13 2.28 14.24
N VAL A 34 7.96 1.57 13.47
CA VAL A 34 9.26 2.09 13.03
C VAL A 34 9.05 3.40 12.29
N LEU A 35 8.11 3.44 11.34
CA LEU A 35 7.86 4.64 10.57
C LEU A 35 7.30 5.79 11.41
N TYR A 36 6.53 5.51 12.47
CA TYR A 36 6.01 6.53 13.37
C TYR A 36 7.15 7.21 14.15
N PHE A 37 8.10 6.44 14.67
CA PHE A 37 9.19 6.99 15.49
C PHE A 37 10.38 7.52 14.66
N PHE A 38 10.67 6.92 13.51
CA PHE A 38 11.80 7.32 12.66
C PHE A 38 11.31 8.15 11.49
N ASN A 39 11.47 9.48 11.57
CA ASN A 39 11.09 10.40 10.49
C ASN A 39 11.96 10.15 9.24
N PRO A 40 11.37 9.77 8.09
CA PRO A 40 12.12 9.57 6.86
C PRO A 40 12.74 10.84 6.27
N SER A 41 12.32 12.00 6.75
CA SER A 41 12.86 13.29 6.32
C SER A 41 14.17 13.65 7.02
N ASP A 42 14.37 13.16 8.25
CA ASP A 42 15.51 13.56 9.11
C ASP A 42 16.50 12.41 9.34
N SER A 43 16.06 11.16 9.18
CA SER A 43 16.94 10.02 9.44
C SER A 43 17.75 9.63 8.21
N GLN A 44 19.07 9.50 8.40
CA GLN A 44 20.02 9.00 7.39
C GLN A 44 19.81 7.52 7.02
N ILE A 45 18.92 6.83 7.75
CA ILE A 45 18.61 5.40 7.58
C ILE A 45 17.81 5.14 6.30
N TYR A 46 17.05 6.14 5.81
CA TYR A 46 16.29 6.00 4.56
C TYR A 46 17.06 6.60 3.40
N PRO A 47 17.64 5.78 2.51
CA PRO A 47 18.35 6.30 1.36
C PRO A 47 17.39 7.02 0.40
N PRO A 48 17.87 8.04 -0.32
CA PRO A 48 17.09 8.65 -1.39
C PRO A 48 16.75 7.60 -2.46
N SER A 49 15.66 7.84 -3.19
CA SER A 49 15.22 6.92 -4.25
C SER A 49 16.34 6.71 -5.28
N PRO A 50 16.80 5.47 -5.53
CA PRO A 50 17.85 5.20 -6.51
C PRO A 50 17.44 5.68 -7.91
N PHE A 51 16.14 5.63 -8.22
CA PHE A 51 15.61 6.14 -9.49
C PHE A 51 15.87 7.64 -9.65
N ARG A 52 15.61 8.42 -8.60
CA ARG A 52 15.86 9.87 -8.60
C ARG A 52 17.35 10.19 -8.65
N LEU A 53 18.18 9.41 -7.96
CA LEU A 53 19.63 9.57 -8.01
C LEU A 53 20.19 9.32 -9.42
N LEU A 54 19.66 8.31 -10.14
CA LEU A 54 20.15 7.93 -11.46
C LEU A 54 19.61 8.79 -12.59
N THR A 55 18.34 9.18 -12.53
CA THR A 55 17.65 9.86 -13.64
C THR A 55 17.37 11.34 -13.39
N GLY A 56 17.48 11.80 -12.14
CA GLY A 56 17.00 13.11 -11.71
C GLY A 56 15.47 13.23 -11.63
N LEU A 57 14.72 12.25 -12.15
CA LEU A 57 13.26 12.27 -12.21
C LEU A 57 12.63 11.63 -10.96
N TYR A 58 11.43 12.09 -10.62
CA TYR A 58 10.64 11.49 -9.57
C TYR A 58 9.88 10.27 -10.08
N CYS A 59 10.05 9.14 -9.39
CA CYS A 59 9.28 7.91 -9.57
C CYS A 59 7.85 8.03 -9.01
N PRO A 60 6.86 7.23 -9.44
CA PRO A 60 5.49 7.32 -8.92
C PRO A 60 5.37 7.02 -7.41
N GLY A 61 6.29 6.24 -6.85
CA GLY A 61 6.35 5.95 -5.40
C GLY A 61 7.18 6.95 -4.58
N CYS A 62 7.78 7.96 -5.23
CA CYS A 62 8.66 8.90 -4.54
C CYS A 62 7.80 9.81 -3.65
N GLY A 63 8.14 9.87 -2.35
CA GLY A 63 7.38 10.59 -1.32
C GLY A 63 6.49 9.70 -0.43
N THR A 64 6.23 8.44 -0.81
CA THR A 64 5.33 7.53 -0.08
C THR A 64 5.74 7.33 1.38
N LEU A 65 7.02 7.14 1.67
CA LEU A 65 7.47 6.85 3.03
C LEU A 65 7.28 8.05 3.97
N ARG A 66 7.62 9.26 3.49
CA ARG A 66 7.35 10.53 4.20
C ARG A 66 5.84 10.77 4.33
N GLY A 67 5.07 10.49 3.28
CA GLY A 67 3.62 10.63 3.28
C GLY A 67 2.95 9.72 4.31
N LEU A 68 3.38 8.45 4.39
CA LEU A 68 2.91 7.51 5.40
C LEU A 68 3.27 7.95 6.82
N HIS A 69 4.46 8.51 7.05
CA HIS A 69 4.82 9.09 8.35
C HIS A 69 3.84 10.21 8.74
N TYR A 70 3.55 11.16 7.84
CA TYR A 70 2.54 12.20 8.11
C TYR A 70 1.12 11.64 8.30
N LEU A 71 0.75 10.62 7.54
CA LEU A 71 -0.55 9.95 7.67
C LEU A 71 -0.70 9.30 9.06
N LEU A 72 0.36 8.66 9.57
CA LEU A 72 0.40 8.06 10.91
C LEU A 72 0.28 9.11 12.03
N HIS A 73 0.70 10.35 11.77
CA HIS A 73 0.52 11.49 12.68
C HIS A 73 -0.80 12.25 12.45
N GLY A 74 -1.69 11.72 11.60
CA GLY A 74 -3.00 12.32 11.31
C GLY A 74 -2.98 13.48 10.32
N ASN A 75 -1.86 13.77 9.68
CA ASN A 75 -1.76 14.86 8.70
C ASN A 75 -2.00 14.36 7.27
N LEU A 76 -3.28 14.24 6.91
CA LEU A 76 -3.71 13.78 5.59
C LEU A 76 -3.33 14.74 4.46
N LEU A 77 -3.37 16.05 4.70
CA LEU A 77 -3.04 17.05 3.68
C LEU A 77 -1.56 16.97 3.28
N LYS A 78 -0.65 16.94 4.24
CA LYS A 78 0.79 16.75 3.95
C LYS A 78 1.07 15.41 3.29
N ALA A 79 0.36 14.35 3.70
CA ALA A 79 0.49 13.04 3.06
C ALA A 79 0.05 13.07 1.59
N PHE A 80 -1.02 13.82 1.30
CA PHE A 80 -1.53 14.02 -0.05
C PHE A 80 -0.56 14.84 -0.91
N ASP A 81 -0.04 15.95 -0.40
CA ASP A 81 0.95 16.77 -1.13
C ASP A 81 2.21 15.97 -1.50
N LEU A 82 2.63 15.04 -0.63
CA LEU A 82 3.81 14.20 -0.89
C LEU A 82 3.55 13.07 -1.89
N ASN A 83 2.37 12.45 -1.86
CA ASN A 83 2.00 11.44 -2.84
C ASN A 83 0.48 11.24 -2.93
N PRO A 84 -0.22 11.97 -3.82
CA PRO A 84 -1.66 11.82 -4.00
C PRO A 84 -2.06 10.40 -4.40
N LEU A 85 -1.26 9.76 -5.26
CA LEU A 85 -1.53 8.40 -5.75
C LEU A 85 -1.55 7.38 -4.59
N MET A 86 -0.62 7.52 -3.65
CA MET A 86 -0.59 6.70 -2.44
C MET A 86 -1.89 6.89 -1.64
N VAL A 87 -2.26 8.12 -1.31
CA VAL A 87 -3.44 8.42 -0.49
C VAL A 87 -4.72 7.88 -1.13
N ILE A 88 -4.89 8.07 -2.44
CA ILE A 88 -6.05 7.59 -3.19
C ILE A 88 -6.10 6.05 -3.22
N SER A 89 -4.95 5.38 -3.21
CA SER A 89 -4.87 3.91 -3.20
C SER A 89 -5.16 3.27 -1.83
N LEU A 90 -5.03 4.03 -0.73
CA LEU A 90 -5.16 3.50 0.64
C LEU A 90 -6.53 2.86 0.91
N PRO A 91 -7.69 3.47 0.58
CA PRO A 91 -9.00 2.86 0.84
C PRO A 91 -9.14 1.48 0.20
N TYR A 92 -8.65 1.32 -1.04
CA TYR A 92 -8.65 0.04 -1.73
C TYR A 92 -7.77 -0.99 -1.00
N LEU A 93 -6.52 -0.62 -0.66
CA LEU A 93 -5.59 -1.51 0.04
C LEU A 93 -6.12 -1.94 1.42
N ILE A 94 -6.69 -1.01 2.19
CA ILE A 94 -7.30 -1.26 3.50
C ILE A 94 -8.47 -2.23 3.34
N TYR A 95 -9.38 -1.96 2.40
CA TYR A 95 -10.51 -2.85 2.14
C TYR A 95 -10.06 -4.25 1.72
N SER A 96 -9.13 -4.35 0.76
CA SER A 96 -8.61 -5.64 0.30
C SER A 96 -7.99 -6.45 1.44
N TYR A 97 -7.28 -5.78 2.35
CA TYR A 97 -6.71 -6.42 3.53
C TYR A 97 -7.78 -6.88 4.54
N ILE A 98 -8.80 -6.07 4.81
CA ILE A 98 -9.95 -6.45 5.65
C ILE A 98 -10.67 -7.65 5.04
N ALA A 99 -11.00 -7.61 3.75
CA ALA A 99 -11.67 -8.70 3.06
C ALA A 99 -10.81 -9.99 3.01
N TYR A 100 -9.48 -9.84 2.92
CA TYR A 100 -8.55 -10.96 2.97
C TYR A 100 -8.50 -11.62 4.35
N SER A 101 -8.48 -10.82 5.42
CA SER A 101 -8.35 -11.28 6.82
C SER A 101 -9.67 -11.68 7.47
N ALA A 102 -10.82 -11.18 6.98
CA ALA A 102 -12.15 -11.45 7.54
C ALA A 102 -12.49 -12.94 7.76
N PRO A 103 -12.14 -13.90 6.88
CA PRO A 103 -12.41 -15.32 7.15
C PRO A 103 -11.66 -15.89 8.35
N VAL A 104 -10.53 -15.27 8.74
CA VAL A 104 -9.72 -15.65 9.89
C VAL A 104 -10.23 -14.96 11.15
N ILE A 105 -10.59 -13.68 11.07
CA ILE A 105 -10.97 -12.85 12.23
C ILE A 105 -12.47 -12.98 12.55
N LEU A 106 -13.33 -12.83 11.55
CA LEU A 106 -14.79 -12.83 11.70
C LEU A 106 -15.42 -14.20 11.42
N GLY A 107 -14.65 -15.18 10.92
CA GLY A 107 -15.17 -16.48 10.47
C GLY A 107 -16.07 -16.40 9.23
N GLN A 108 -16.24 -15.22 8.64
CA GLN A 108 -17.10 -14.96 7.50
C GLN A 108 -16.30 -14.45 6.30
N LYS A 109 -16.76 -14.77 5.09
CA LYS A 109 -16.15 -14.26 3.86
C LYS A 109 -16.80 -12.95 3.47
N ILE A 110 -16.00 -11.88 3.45
CA ILE A 110 -16.36 -10.61 2.82
C ILE A 110 -16.08 -10.72 1.32
N PRO A 111 -16.91 -10.15 0.44
CA PRO A 111 -16.66 -10.13 -1.00
C PRO A 111 -15.30 -9.50 -1.30
N GLN A 112 -14.47 -10.23 -2.05
CA GLN A 112 -13.17 -9.70 -2.49
C GLN A 112 -13.38 -8.91 -3.78
N ILE A 113 -12.82 -7.70 -3.84
CA ILE A 113 -12.76 -6.94 -5.08
C ILE A 113 -11.68 -7.56 -5.95
N PHE A 114 -12.11 -8.24 -7.02
CA PHE A 114 -11.19 -8.74 -8.04
C PHE A 114 -11.02 -7.68 -9.13
N ILE A 115 -9.79 -7.23 -9.32
CA ILE A 115 -9.44 -6.37 -10.45
C ILE A 115 -9.48 -7.22 -11.72
N LYS A 116 -10.43 -6.96 -12.61
CA LYS A 116 -10.47 -7.63 -13.93
C LYS A 116 -9.26 -7.22 -14.75
N SER A 117 -8.80 -8.07 -15.66
CA SER A 117 -7.60 -7.81 -16.49
C SER A 117 -7.59 -6.42 -17.15
N ASN A 118 -8.73 -5.97 -17.69
CA ASN A 118 -8.85 -4.64 -18.32
C ASN A 118 -8.59 -3.48 -17.34
N TRP A 119 -8.95 -3.63 -16.06
CA TRP A 119 -8.71 -2.61 -15.04
C TRP A 119 -7.23 -2.50 -14.66
N ILE A 120 -6.46 -3.57 -14.79
CA ILE A 120 -5.00 -3.53 -14.56
C ILE A 120 -4.35 -2.57 -15.57
N TRP A 121 -4.76 -2.63 -16.84
CA TRP A 121 -4.30 -1.71 -17.87
C TRP A 121 -4.71 -0.26 -17.59
N THR A 122 -5.94 -0.04 -17.10
CA THR A 122 -6.40 1.30 -16.69
C THR A 122 -5.54 1.85 -15.56
N ILE A 123 -5.32 1.07 -14.50
CA ILE A 123 -4.47 1.46 -13.37
C ILE A 123 -3.05 1.78 -13.84
N LEU A 124 -2.48 0.94 -14.71
CA LEU A 124 -1.15 1.19 -15.27
C LEU A 124 -1.09 2.51 -16.04
N LYS A 125 -2.09 2.79 -16.89
CA LYS A 125 -2.19 4.08 -17.61
C LYS A 125 -2.27 5.26 -16.64
N VAL A 126 -3.03 5.14 -15.55
CA VAL A 126 -3.12 6.18 -14.52
C VAL A 126 -1.78 6.39 -13.82
N ILE A 127 -1.07 5.32 -13.44
CA ILE A 127 0.26 5.40 -12.82
C ILE A 127 1.26 6.08 -13.76
N LEU A 128 1.26 5.70 -15.04
CA LEU A 128 2.14 6.30 -16.05
C LEU A 128 1.81 7.77 -16.29
N ALA A 129 0.52 8.11 -16.42
CA ALA A 129 0.08 9.49 -16.55
C ALA A 129 0.53 10.31 -15.33
N TYR A 130 0.27 9.83 -14.11
CA TYR A 130 0.73 10.48 -12.87
C TYR A 130 2.26 10.64 -12.84
N TRP A 131 3.00 9.62 -13.29
CA TRP A 131 4.45 9.66 -13.34
C TRP A 131 4.97 10.73 -14.31
N VAL A 132 4.36 10.89 -15.49
CA VAL A 132 4.72 11.96 -16.43
C VAL A 132 4.34 13.32 -15.84
N LEU A 133 3.09 13.46 -15.37
CA LEU A 133 2.57 14.73 -14.87
C LEU A 133 3.42 15.28 -13.72
N ARG A 134 3.82 14.46 -12.73
CA ARG A 134 4.62 14.92 -11.58
C ARG A 134 6.04 15.39 -11.91
N ASN A 135 6.51 15.18 -13.14
CA ASN A 135 7.84 15.62 -13.59
C ASN A 135 7.77 16.88 -14.47
N LEU A 136 6.57 17.45 -14.67
CA LEU A 136 6.39 18.67 -15.46
C LEU A 136 6.71 19.92 -14.61
N PRO A 137 7.52 20.87 -15.12
CA PRO A 137 8.00 22.02 -14.35
C PRO A 137 7.00 23.19 -14.26
N PHE A 138 5.77 23.05 -14.78
CA PHE A 138 4.77 24.12 -14.80
C PHE A 138 3.57 23.82 -13.88
N ALA A 139 2.96 24.88 -13.36
CA ALA A 139 1.76 24.77 -12.52
C ALA A 139 0.58 24.21 -13.35
N PRO A 140 -0.32 23.39 -12.75
CA PRO A 140 -0.36 22.97 -11.35
C PRO A 140 0.50 21.73 -11.02
N PHE A 141 1.20 21.15 -12.01
CA PHE A 141 1.88 19.87 -11.86
C PHE A 141 3.17 19.92 -11.04
N SER A 142 3.77 21.10 -10.92
CA SER A 142 4.88 21.34 -10.00
C SER A 142 4.51 21.05 -8.53
N TRP A 143 3.23 21.09 -8.16
CA TRP A 143 2.75 20.74 -6.81
C TRP A 143 2.73 19.23 -6.53
N LEU A 144 2.84 18.38 -7.56
CA LEU A 144 2.90 16.92 -7.41
C LEU A 144 4.33 16.42 -7.10
N ALA A 145 5.32 17.31 -7.12
CA ALA A 145 6.69 16.99 -6.74
C ALA A 145 6.84 17.07 -5.20
N PRO A 146 7.43 16.03 -4.55
CA PRO A 146 7.59 15.94 -3.11
C PRO A 146 8.91 16.50 -2.58
#